data_AF-A0A1H8VH93-F1
#
_entry.id   AF-A0A1H8VH93-F1
#
_cell.length_a   1.000
_cell.length_b   1.000
_cell.length_c   1.000
_cell.angle_alpha   90.00
_cell.angle_beta   90.00
_cell.angle_gamma   90.00
#
_symmetry.space_group_name_H-M   'P 1'
#
loop_
_entity.id
_entity.type
_entity.pdbx_description
1 polymer ?
#
loop_
_entity_poly.entity_id
_entity_poly.type
_entity_poly.pdbx_seq_one_letter_code
_entity_poly.pdbx_strand_id
1 'polypeptide(L)'
;MAGSGVGAGGLARDYAAARREAEILAGDTGDLAQRALAYHHLFRHSGGHHAFPLLAAHGALWARGYFAWGAQAGAALSLSALHRPALRRARLAGLAGFAEAFRAINRRVFVEVYASYRFTLAHGERAGAEAHVDPVLLDALNRCHHAGRRMTTLGSDERAHLFEAFFRWEQRMVVAPAVAAAAAGFAWEPVRRLALRPAIRFAYMPRRDTLHFADFADTNERIEKGLRAFALAEAVGWGTVEARLSRYGALPAGFFAAAGTAFHATRARLVAAEAGAVPQPA
;
A
#
# COMPACT_ATOMS: atom_id res chain seq x y z
N MET A 1 -26.49 28.31 -22.47
CA MET A 1 -25.42 29.19 -21.93
C MET A 1 -24.50 28.37 -21.06
N ALA A 2 -23.20 28.50 -21.32
CA ALA A 2 -22.14 27.60 -20.88
C ALA A 2 -21.70 27.93 -19.44
N GLY A 3 -21.72 26.92 -18.57
CA GLY A 3 -21.30 27.04 -17.17
C GLY A 3 -20.66 25.79 -16.56
N SER A 4 -20.51 24.69 -17.31
CA SER A 4 -20.04 23.39 -16.75
C SER A 4 -18.53 23.12 -16.91
N GLY A 5 -17.80 23.94 -17.67
CA GLY A 5 -16.38 23.69 -17.97
C GLY A 5 -15.38 24.09 -16.88
N VAL A 6 -15.70 25.07 -16.03
CA VAL A 6 -14.76 25.64 -15.06
C VAL A 6 -14.60 24.74 -13.82
N GLY A 7 -15.64 23.97 -13.45
CA GLY A 7 -15.60 23.06 -12.30
C GLY A 7 -14.83 21.76 -12.58
N ALA A 8 -15.05 21.13 -13.73
CA ALA A 8 -14.42 19.87 -14.10
C ALA A 8 -12.90 20.00 -14.35
N GLY A 9 -12.47 21.11 -14.98
CA GLY A 9 -11.04 21.40 -15.17
C GLY A 9 -10.28 21.68 -13.86
N GLY A 10 -10.98 22.13 -12.82
CA GLY A 10 -10.43 22.25 -11.46
C GLY A 10 -10.18 20.88 -10.83
N LEU A 11 -11.22 20.03 -10.78
CA LEU A 11 -11.13 18.71 -10.16
C LEU A 11 -10.05 17.81 -10.78
N ALA A 12 -9.92 17.83 -12.11
CA ALA A 12 -8.89 17.05 -12.79
C ALA A 12 -7.47 17.51 -12.41
N ARG A 13 -7.23 18.83 -12.31
CA ARG A 13 -5.95 19.38 -11.85
C ARG A 13 -5.68 19.03 -10.39
N ASP A 14 -6.69 19.15 -9.53
CA ASP A 14 -6.55 18.88 -8.09
C ASP A 14 -6.28 17.38 -7.83
N TYR A 15 -6.93 16.48 -8.58
CA TYR A 15 -6.64 15.05 -8.53
C TYR A 15 -5.23 14.75 -9.04
N ALA A 16 -4.82 15.35 -10.16
CA ALA A 16 -3.46 15.19 -10.69
C ALA A 16 -2.40 15.70 -9.70
N ALA A 17 -2.66 16.81 -9.00
CA ALA A 17 -1.78 17.33 -7.96
C ALA A 17 -1.69 16.39 -6.76
N ALA A 18 -2.83 15.85 -6.29
CA ALA A 18 -2.86 14.86 -5.22
C ALA A 18 -2.08 13.59 -5.61
N ARG A 19 -2.22 13.15 -6.86
CA ARG A 19 -1.47 12.01 -7.41
C ARG A 19 0.03 12.28 -7.49
N ARG A 20 0.44 13.45 -7.98
CA ARG A 20 1.86 13.83 -8.05
C ARG A 20 2.48 13.87 -6.66
N GLU A 21 1.79 14.44 -5.68
CA GLU A 21 2.24 14.42 -4.29
C GLU A 21 2.37 12.98 -3.77
N ALA A 22 1.40 12.12 -4.09
CA ALA A 22 1.45 10.72 -3.73
C ALA A 22 2.66 10.00 -4.35
N GLU A 23 3.01 10.28 -5.61
CA GLU A 23 4.17 9.70 -6.29
C GLU A 23 5.50 10.11 -5.64
N ILE A 24 5.62 11.38 -5.23
CA ILE A 24 6.77 11.89 -4.47
C ILE A 24 6.88 11.16 -3.13
N LEU A 25 5.77 11.05 -2.38
CA LEU A 25 5.73 10.36 -1.10
C LEU A 25 5.88 8.84 -1.23
N ALA A 26 5.58 8.27 -2.38
CA ALA A 26 5.78 6.85 -2.64
C ALA A 26 7.26 6.49 -2.68
N GLY A 27 8.10 7.45 -3.10
CA GLY A 27 9.52 7.25 -3.36
C GLY A 27 9.76 6.21 -4.44
N ASP A 28 10.95 5.61 -4.40
CA ASP A 28 11.27 4.43 -5.19
C ASP A 28 10.65 3.17 -4.59
N THR A 29 10.71 2.08 -5.32
CA THR A 29 10.16 0.78 -4.89
C THR A 29 10.78 0.27 -3.58
N GLY A 30 12.01 0.67 -3.27
CA GLY A 30 12.72 0.37 -2.02
C GLY A 30 12.27 1.19 -0.79
N ASP A 31 11.58 2.31 -0.97
CA ASP A 31 11.25 3.28 0.09
C ASP A 31 10.03 2.88 0.94
N LEU A 32 10.03 1.62 1.40
CA LEU A 32 8.93 1.03 2.17
C LEU A 32 8.67 1.76 3.49
N ALA A 33 9.72 2.25 4.16
CA ALA A 33 9.58 3.00 5.42
C ALA A 33 8.92 4.37 5.20
N GLN A 34 9.23 5.05 4.09
CA GLN A 34 8.61 6.31 3.70
C GLN A 34 7.11 6.11 3.43
N ARG A 35 6.76 5.05 2.68
CA ARG A 35 5.35 4.70 2.45
C ARG A 35 4.64 4.33 3.75
N ALA A 36 5.27 3.56 4.63
CA ALA A 36 4.72 3.21 5.93
C ALA A 36 4.44 4.44 6.80
N LEU A 37 5.31 5.46 6.76
CA LEU A 37 5.09 6.75 7.45
C LEU A 37 3.83 7.45 6.93
N ALA A 38 3.70 7.57 5.61
CA ALA A 38 2.55 8.26 5.02
C ALA A 38 1.25 7.47 5.19
N TYR A 39 1.27 6.13 5.09
CA TYR A 39 0.11 5.30 5.42
C TYR A 39 -0.33 5.45 6.87
N HIS A 40 0.64 5.44 7.79
CA HIS A 40 0.39 5.66 9.21
C HIS A 40 -0.22 7.04 9.46
N HIS A 41 0.27 8.08 8.77
CA HIS A 41 -0.32 9.40 8.81
C HIS A 41 -1.79 9.39 8.33
N LEU A 42 -2.13 8.74 7.22
CA LEU A 42 -3.53 8.69 6.75
C LEU A 42 -4.44 8.00 7.78
N PHE A 43 -3.99 6.89 8.36
CA PHE A 43 -4.72 6.20 9.42
C PHE A 43 -4.99 7.14 10.61
N ARG A 44 -3.95 7.82 11.11
CA ARG A 44 -4.07 8.76 12.23
C ARG A 44 -4.90 9.99 11.90
N HIS A 45 -4.70 10.59 10.73
CA HIS A 45 -5.46 11.74 10.24
C HIS A 45 -6.95 11.42 10.11
N SER A 46 -7.28 10.19 9.71
CA SER A 46 -8.67 9.72 9.66
C SER A 46 -9.29 9.44 11.04
N GLY A 47 -8.58 9.66 12.15
CA GLY A 47 -9.05 9.27 13.49
C GLY A 47 -9.09 7.76 13.71
N GLY A 48 -8.37 6.98 12.88
CA GLY A 48 -8.42 5.52 12.87
C GLY A 48 -9.57 4.91 12.05
N HIS A 49 -10.35 5.74 11.34
CA HIS A 49 -11.45 5.27 10.50
C HIS A 49 -10.97 4.56 9.23
N HIS A 50 -9.94 5.08 8.58
CA HIS A 50 -9.38 4.52 7.36
C HIS A 50 -8.30 3.48 7.71
N ALA A 51 -8.75 2.25 8.01
CA ALA A 51 -7.89 1.15 8.43
C ALA A 51 -6.98 0.58 7.33
N PHE A 52 -7.39 0.68 6.06
CA PHE A 52 -6.66 0.12 4.93
C PHE A 52 -5.17 0.56 4.88
N PRO A 53 -4.83 1.87 4.95
CA PRO A 53 -3.45 2.34 5.01
C PRO A 53 -2.60 1.61 6.05
N LEU A 54 -3.13 1.40 7.26
CA LEU A 54 -2.37 0.75 8.32
C LEU A 54 -2.05 -0.71 7.98
N LEU A 55 -3.02 -1.44 7.46
CA LEU A 55 -2.81 -2.82 6.99
C LEU A 55 -1.86 -2.88 5.79
N ALA A 56 -1.95 -1.93 4.87
CA ALA A 56 -1.03 -1.81 3.74
C ALA A 56 0.42 -1.54 4.21
N ALA A 57 0.61 -0.77 5.29
CA ALA A 57 1.92 -0.58 5.90
C ALA A 57 2.47 -1.90 6.49
N HIS A 58 1.64 -2.68 7.19
CA HIS A 58 2.03 -4.03 7.64
C HIS A 58 2.42 -4.94 6.46
N GLY A 59 1.66 -4.89 5.37
CA GLY A 59 1.93 -5.61 4.13
C GLY A 59 3.29 -5.24 3.52
N ALA A 60 3.53 -3.94 3.35
CA ALA A 60 4.77 -3.41 2.79
C ALA A 60 6.01 -3.84 3.61
N LEU A 61 5.94 -3.72 4.94
CA LEU A 61 7.05 -4.05 5.82
C LEU A 61 7.26 -5.57 5.96
N TRP A 62 6.19 -6.36 5.96
CA TRP A 62 6.30 -7.82 5.92
C TRP A 62 6.97 -8.30 4.62
N ALA A 63 6.57 -7.74 3.49
CA ALA A 63 7.07 -8.12 2.17
C ALA A 63 8.59 -7.88 2.04
N ARG A 64 9.15 -6.88 2.74
CA ARG A 64 10.60 -6.65 2.81
C ARG A 64 11.35 -7.91 3.27
N GLY A 65 10.90 -8.52 4.37
CA GLY A 65 11.51 -9.73 4.91
C GLY A 65 11.30 -10.94 4.00
N TYR A 66 10.10 -11.08 3.43
CA TYR A 66 9.77 -12.13 2.50
C TYR A 66 10.67 -12.14 1.25
N PHE A 67 10.88 -10.98 0.62
CA PHE A 67 11.75 -10.88 -0.55
C PHE A 67 13.23 -11.05 -0.22
N ALA A 68 13.68 -10.60 0.95
CA ALA A 68 15.06 -10.85 1.40
C ALA A 68 15.33 -12.35 1.56
N TRP A 69 14.42 -13.07 2.23
CA TRP A 69 14.50 -14.52 2.35
C TRP A 69 14.38 -15.21 0.98
N GLY A 70 13.44 -14.78 0.14
CA GLY A 70 13.24 -15.33 -1.21
C GLY A 70 14.48 -15.18 -2.10
N ALA A 71 15.20 -14.06 -2.00
CA ALA A 71 16.46 -13.85 -2.72
C ALA A 71 17.54 -14.84 -2.26
N GLN A 72 17.66 -15.11 -0.96
CA GLN A 72 18.60 -16.10 -0.41
C GLN A 72 18.24 -17.52 -0.86
N ALA A 73 16.97 -17.90 -0.73
CA ALA A 73 16.47 -19.21 -1.17
C ALA A 73 16.69 -19.41 -2.69
N GLY A 74 16.38 -18.39 -3.48
CA GLY A 74 16.64 -18.41 -4.93
C GLY A 74 18.13 -18.50 -5.27
N ALA A 75 19.00 -17.81 -4.54
CA ALA A 75 20.44 -17.93 -4.71
C ALA A 75 20.92 -19.37 -4.47
N ALA A 76 20.44 -20.04 -3.42
CA ALA A 76 20.73 -21.44 -3.13
C ALA A 76 20.19 -22.39 -4.21
N LEU A 77 18.93 -22.24 -4.61
CA LEU A 77 18.32 -23.06 -5.67
C LEU A 77 18.99 -22.86 -7.04
N SER A 78 19.61 -21.71 -7.26
CA SER A 78 20.35 -21.40 -8.49
C SER A 78 21.63 -22.23 -8.63
N LEU A 79 22.14 -22.82 -7.53
CA LEU A 79 23.35 -23.64 -7.54
C LEU A 79 23.17 -24.92 -8.38
N SER A 80 21.94 -25.40 -8.56
CA SER A 80 21.62 -26.47 -9.51
C SER A 80 22.02 -26.16 -10.97
N ALA A 81 22.26 -24.88 -11.29
CA ALA A 81 22.69 -24.40 -12.60
C ALA A 81 24.12 -23.84 -12.60
N LEU A 82 24.99 -24.24 -11.66
CA LEU A 82 26.39 -23.77 -11.59
C LEU A 82 27.15 -23.97 -12.91
N HIS A 83 26.99 -25.13 -13.55
CA HIS A 83 27.61 -25.44 -14.84
C HIS A 83 26.92 -24.79 -16.04
N ARG A 84 25.84 -24.01 -15.83
CA ARG A 84 25.09 -23.29 -16.86
C ARG A 84 25.00 -21.81 -16.48
N PRO A 85 26.11 -21.05 -16.56
CA PRO A 85 26.20 -19.71 -16.00
C PRO A 85 25.19 -18.72 -16.61
N ALA A 86 24.88 -18.84 -17.91
CA ALA A 86 23.85 -18.02 -18.55
C ALA A 86 22.45 -18.28 -17.97
N LEU A 87 22.07 -19.56 -17.79
CA LEU A 87 20.81 -19.95 -17.16
C LEU A 87 20.73 -19.48 -15.71
N ARG A 88 21.82 -19.62 -14.95
CA ARG A 88 21.89 -19.13 -13.57
C ARG A 88 21.68 -17.62 -13.48
N ARG A 89 22.36 -16.84 -14.33
CA ARG A 89 22.16 -15.39 -14.41
C ARG A 89 20.72 -15.03 -14.77
N ALA A 90 20.15 -15.67 -15.79
CA ALA A 90 18.76 -15.43 -16.20
C ALA A 90 17.75 -15.72 -15.08
N ARG A 91 17.94 -16.82 -14.33
CA ARG A 91 17.11 -17.18 -13.17
C ARG A 91 17.17 -16.15 -12.05
N LEU A 92 18.36 -15.70 -11.68
CA LEU A 92 18.55 -14.71 -10.63
C LEU A 92 18.02 -13.33 -11.05
N ALA A 93 18.26 -12.93 -12.31
CA ALA A 93 17.69 -11.71 -12.87
C ALA A 93 16.16 -11.76 -12.89
N GLY A 94 15.57 -12.89 -13.31
CA GLY A 94 14.12 -13.09 -13.29
C GLY A 94 13.53 -13.03 -11.88
N LEU A 95 14.21 -13.60 -10.89
CA LEU A 95 13.79 -13.52 -9.48
C LEU A 95 13.86 -12.08 -8.94
N ALA A 96 14.92 -11.34 -9.27
CA ALA A 96 15.05 -9.94 -8.90
C ALA A 96 13.95 -9.09 -9.56
N GLY A 97 13.68 -9.29 -10.85
CA GLY A 97 12.60 -8.63 -11.57
C GLY A 97 11.21 -8.98 -11.02
N PHE A 98 10.99 -10.23 -10.61
CA PHE A 98 9.75 -10.64 -9.95
C PHE A 98 9.54 -9.94 -8.60
N ALA A 99 10.57 -9.89 -7.74
CA ALA A 99 10.50 -9.15 -6.48
C ALA A 99 10.27 -7.65 -6.71
N GLU A 100 10.92 -7.09 -7.73
CA GLU A 100 10.76 -5.68 -8.08
C GLU A 100 9.35 -5.34 -8.57
N ALA A 101 8.74 -6.21 -9.38
CA ALA A 101 7.35 -6.06 -9.81
C ALA A 101 6.39 -5.98 -8.60
N PHE A 102 6.59 -6.81 -7.57
CA PHE A 102 5.77 -6.74 -6.35
C PHE A 102 5.98 -5.45 -5.55
N ARG A 103 7.22 -4.94 -5.47
CA ARG A 103 7.47 -3.63 -4.85
C ARG A 103 6.82 -2.50 -5.63
N ALA A 104 6.84 -2.57 -6.96
CA ALA A 104 6.16 -1.62 -7.84
C ALA A 104 4.63 -1.65 -7.66
N ILE A 105 4.04 -2.84 -7.46
CA ILE A 105 2.62 -2.98 -7.10
C ILE A 105 2.34 -2.26 -5.79
N ASN A 106 3.12 -2.52 -4.73
CA ASN A 106 2.96 -1.83 -3.45
C ASN A 106 3.09 -0.31 -3.58
N ARG A 107 4.04 0.18 -4.38
CA ARG A 107 4.19 1.60 -4.69
C ARG A 107 2.93 2.16 -5.36
N ARG A 108 2.39 1.47 -6.36
CA ARG A 108 1.17 1.89 -7.06
C ARG A 108 -0.05 1.93 -6.13
N VAL A 109 -0.24 0.90 -5.30
CA VAL A 109 -1.30 0.87 -4.28
C VAL A 109 -1.19 2.08 -3.35
N PHE A 110 0.02 2.41 -2.89
CA PHE A 110 0.24 3.60 -2.07
C PHE A 110 -0.19 4.89 -2.76
N VAL A 111 0.21 5.08 -4.02
CA VAL A 111 -0.15 6.26 -4.81
C VAL A 111 -1.67 6.43 -4.85
N GLU A 112 -2.39 5.36 -5.17
CA GLU A 112 -3.85 5.42 -5.28
C GLU A 112 -4.55 5.70 -3.93
N VAL A 113 -4.09 5.08 -2.84
CA VAL A 113 -4.63 5.29 -1.49
C VAL A 113 -4.45 6.74 -1.05
N TYR A 114 -3.24 7.26 -1.19
CA TYR A 114 -2.94 8.62 -0.76
C TYR A 114 -3.66 9.65 -1.63
N ALA A 115 -3.61 9.50 -2.95
CA ALA A 115 -4.25 10.43 -3.87
C ALA A 115 -5.77 10.46 -3.67
N SER A 116 -6.42 9.29 -3.59
CA SER A 116 -7.87 9.20 -3.39
C SER A 116 -8.29 9.81 -2.06
N TYR A 117 -7.59 9.50 -0.96
CA TYR A 117 -7.91 10.06 0.36
C TYR A 117 -7.74 11.59 0.38
N ARG A 118 -6.62 12.11 -0.12
CA ARG A 118 -6.34 13.56 -0.16
C ARG A 118 -7.32 14.33 -1.03
N PHE A 119 -7.62 13.80 -2.22
CA PHE A 119 -8.56 14.43 -3.14
C PHE A 119 -9.98 14.45 -2.56
N THR A 120 -10.47 13.31 -2.07
CA THR A 120 -11.84 13.22 -1.54
C THR A 120 -12.02 14.02 -0.26
N LEU A 121 -10.97 14.18 0.55
CA LEU A 121 -11.01 15.04 1.74
C LEU A 121 -11.36 16.49 1.40
N ALA A 122 -10.89 17.00 0.26
CA ALA A 122 -11.10 18.38 -0.18
C ALA A 122 -12.29 18.53 -1.15
N HIS A 123 -12.57 17.50 -1.95
CA HIS A 123 -13.46 17.63 -3.11
C HIS A 123 -14.50 16.52 -3.25
N GLY A 124 -14.56 15.56 -2.32
CA GLY A 124 -15.36 14.35 -2.48
C GLY A 124 -16.88 14.58 -2.58
N GLU A 125 -17.39 15.72 -2.10
CA GLU A 125 -18.81 16.11 -2.19
C GLU A 125 -19.11 17.01 -3.42
N ARG A 126 -18.09 17.39 -4.19
CA ARG A 126 -18.28 18.22 -5.38
C ARG A 126 -18.79 17.37 -6.54
N ALA A 127 -19.76 17.89 -7.27
CA ALA A 127 -20.22 17.27 -8.51
C ALA A 127 -19.06 17.03 -9.49
N GLY A 128 -18.93 15.81 -10.01
CA GLY A 128 -17.83 15.39 -10.89
C GLY A 128 -16.67 14.69 -10.18
N ALA A 129 -16.67 14.58 -8.84
CA ALA A 129 -15.65 13.82 -8.11
C ALA A 129 -15.65 12.32 -8.47
N GLU A 130 -16.82 11.78 -8.83
CA GLU A 130 -17.04 10.41 -9.29
C GLU A 130 -16.32 10.07 -10.60
N ALA A 131 -15.88 11.09 -11.36
CA ALA A 131 -15.06 10.88 -12.55
C ALA A 131 -13.60 10.48 -12.20
N HIS A 132 -13.17 10.67 -10.96
CA HIS A 132 -11.79 10.46 -10.52
C HIS A 132 -11.64 9.32 -9.50
N VAL A 133 -12.67 9.02 -8.73
CA VAL A 133 -12.68 7.97 -7.71
C VAL A 133 -13.90 7.09 -7.91
N ASP A 134 -13.72 5.76 -7.81
CA ASP A 134 -14.82 4.78 -7.94
C ASP A 134 -16.00 5.18 -7.01
N PRO A 135 -17.25 5.21 -7.50
CA PRO A 135 -18.38 5.73 -6.73
C PRO A 135 -18.59 5.08 -5.36
N VAL A 136 -18.33 3.77 -5.24
CA VAL A 136 -18.48 3.05 -3.97
C VAL A 136 -17.39 3.49 -3.00
N LEU A 137 -16.16 3.61 -3.50
CA LEU A 137 -15.03 4.11 -2.71
C LEU A 137 -15.21 5.59 -2.33
N LEU A 138 -15.75 6.40 -3.23
CA LEU A 138 -16.05 7.81 -2.98
C LEU A 138 -17.06 7.99 -1.84
N ASP A 139 -18.18 7.25 -1.86
CA ASP A 139 -19.17 7.28 -0.77
C ASP A 139 -18.54 6.87 0.57
N ALA A 140 -17.80 5.76 0.59
CA ALA A 140 -17.16 5.27 1.82
C ALA A 140 -16.12 6.27 2.38
N LEU A 141 -15.32 6.90 1.50
CA LEU A 141 -14.37 7.94 1.90
C LEU A 141 -15.08 9.19 2.40
N ASN A 142 -16.15 9.63 1.75
CA ASN A 142 -16.94 10.78 2.22
C ASN A 142 -17.51 10.53 3.62
N ARG A 143 -18.05 9.34 3.90
CA ARG A 143 -18.50 8.97 5.26
C ARG A 143 -17.36 9.03 6.28
N CYS A 144 -16.19 8.53 5.93
CA CYS A 144 -14.99 8.64 6.76
C CYS A 144 -14.62 10.09 7.06
N HIS A 145 -14.64 10.97 6.06
CA HIS A 145 -14.33 12.38 6.21
C HIS A 145 -15.39 13.12 7.03
N HIS A 146 -16.68 12.81 6.84
CA HIS A 146 -17.76 13.35 7.66
C HIS A 146 -17.60 12.98 9.13
N ALA A 147 -17.26 11.71 9.42
CA ALA A 147 -17.01 11.26 10.78
C ALA A 147 -15.85 12.04 11.42
N GLY A 148 -14.75 12.24 10.67
CA GLY A 148 -13.64 13.08 11.09
C GLY A 148 -14.04 14.53 11.37
N ARG A 149 -14.78 15.18 10.46
CA ARG A 149 -15.25 16.57 10.62
C ARG A 149 -16.18 16.74 11.82
N ARG A 150 -17.01 15.73 12.12
CA ARG A 150 -17.96 15.75 13.24
C ARG A 150 -17.36 15.26 14.56
N MET A 151 -16.09 14.87 14.57
CA MET A 151 -15.42 14.25 15.72
C MET A 151 -16.18 13.02 16.25
N THR A 152 -16.82 12.27 15.36
CA THR A 152 -17.53 11.04 15.67
C THR A 152 -16.72 9.84 15.19
N THR A 153 -16.84 8.69 15.86
CA THR A 153 -16.14 7.47 15.46
C THR A 153 -16.98 6.62 14.50
N LEU A 154 -16.39 6.14 13.40
CA LEU A 154 -17.04 5.11 12.58
C LEU A 154 -17.22 3.82 13.38
N GLY A 155 -18.42 3.24 13.27
CA GLY A 155 -18.70 1.90 13.78
C GLY A 155 -17.82 0.84 13.12
N SER A 156 -17.76 -0.35 13.73
CA SER A 156 -17.01 -1.50 13.17
C SER A 156 -17.47 -1.83 11.75
N ASP A 157 -18.78 -1.86 11.51
CA ASP A 157 -19.35 -2.20 10.21
C ASP A 157 -19.05 -1.15 9.14
N GLU A 158 -19.08 0.14 9.50
CA GLU A 158 -18.73 1.23 8.58
C GLU A 158 -17.26 1.22 8.21
N ARG A 159 -16.38 0.93 9.17
CA ARG A 159 -14.94 0.77 8.93
C ARG A 159 -14.65 -0.48 8.09
N ALA A 160 -15.36 -1.57 8.33
CA ALA A 160 -15.28 -2.79 7.52
C ALA A 160 -15.73 -2.50 6.09
N HIS A 161 -16.83 -1.77 5.91
CA HIS A 161 -17.32 -1.36 4.60
C HIS A 161 -16.30 -0.49 3.85
N LEU A 162 -15.70 0.51 4.50
CA LEU A 162 -14.64 1.32 3.90
C LEU A 162 -13.41 0.48 3.52
N PHE A 163 -12.99 -0.43 4.40
CA PHE A 163 -11.87 -1.32 4.12
C PHE A 163 -12.17 -2.20 2.90
N GLU A 164 -13.34 -2.84 2.87
CA GLU A 164 -13.75 -3.74 1.79
C GLU A 164 -13.92 -3.02 0.47
N ALA A 165 -14.55 -1.83 0.46
CA ALA A 165 -14.70 -0.99 -0.73
C ALA A 165 -13.32 -0.67 -1.34
N PHE A 166 -12.38 -0.22 -0.50
CA PHE A 166 -11.02 0.06 -0.94
C PHE A 166 -10.32 -1.21 -1.44
N PHE A 167 -10.37 -2.29 -0.66
CA PHE A 167 -9.66 -3.54 -0.95
C PHE A 167 -10.17 -4.18 -2.25
N ARG A 168 -11.47 -4.27 -2.46
CA ARG A 168 -12.03 -4.83 -3.72
C ARG A 168 -11.67 -3.97 -4.93
N TRP A 169 -11.73 -2.64 -4.79
CA TRP A 169 -11.31 -1.73 -5.85
C TRP A 169 -9.83 -1.90 -6.20
N GLU A 170 -8.96 -1.93 -5.19
CA GLU A 170 -7.52 -2.10 -5.32
C GLU A 170 -7.17 -3.45 -5.98
N GLN A 171 -7.83 -4.52 -5.57
CA GLN A 171 -7.66 -5.84 -6.17
C GLN A 171 -8.01 -5.84 -7.66
N ARG A 172 -9.15 -5.23 -8.03
CA ARG A 172 -9.63 -5.18 -9.41
C ARG A 172 -8.78 -4.31 -10.31
N MET A 173 -8.39 -3.12 -9.85
CA MET A 173 -7.78 -2.08 -10.70
C MET A 173 -6.26 -2.09 -10.68
N VAL A 174 -5.65 -2.60 -9.61
CA VAL A 174 -4.20 -2.48 -9.38
C VAL A 174 -3.56 -3.84 -9.21
N VAL A 175 -3.96 -4.59 -8.19
CA VAL A 175 -3.19 -5.76 -7.73
C VAL A 175 -3.37 -6.97 -8.63
N ALA A 176 -4.60 -7.41 -8.91
CA ALA A 176 -4.84 -8.61 -9.70
C ALA A 176 -4.16 -8.58 -11.09
N PRO A 177 -4.35 -7.54 -11.92
CA PRO A 177 -3.71 -7.51 -13.24
C PRO A 177 -2.18 -7.47 -13.12
N ALA A 178 -1.62 -6.75 -12.15
CA ALA A 178 -0.18 -6.61 -12.01
C ALA A 178 0.48 -7.88 -11.44
N VAL A 179 -0.16 -8.58 -10.51
CA VAL A 179 0.32 -9.88 -10.00
C VAL A 179 0.28 -10.91 -11.12
N ALA A 180 -0.79 -10.96 -11.92
CA ALA A 180 -0.89 -11.86 -13.07
C ALA A 180 0.24 -11.59 -14.09
N ALA A 181 0.49 -10.31 -14.42
CA ALA A 181 1.58 -9.93 -15.31
C ALA A 181 2.96 -10.32 -14.76
N ALA A 182 3.21 -10.07 -13.47
CA ALA A 182 4.47 -10.45 -12.82
C ALA A 182 4.68 -11.97 -12.81
N ALA A 183 3.63 -12.75 -12.53
CA ALA A 183 3.68 -14.21 -12.55
C ALA A 183 3.96 -14.76 -13.96
N ALA A 184 3.29 -14.22 -14.99
CA ALA A 184 3.51 -14.60 -16.38
C ALA A 184 4.94 -14.29 -16.86
N GLY A 185 5.52 -13.18 -16.40
CA GLY A 185 6.88 -12.78 -16.74
C GLY A 185 8.00 -13.59 -16.07
N PHE A 186 7.68 -14.42 -15.06
CA PHE A 186 8.69 -15.18 -14.32
C PHE A 186 8.76 -16.65 -14.75
N ALA A 187 9.79 -17.00 -15.52
CA ALA A 187 9.92 -18.32 -16.15
C ALA A 187 10.46 -19.44 -15.23
N TRP A 188 10.99 -19.13 -14.04
CA TRP A 188 11.60 -20.15 -13.18
C TRP A 188 10.53 -20.88 -12.34
N GLU A 189 9.87 -21.84 -12.97
CA GLU A 189 8.64 -22.46 -12.46
C GLU A 189 8.66 -22.91 -11.00
N PRO A 190 9.65 -23.69 -10.51
CA PRO A 190 9.62 -24.17 -9.12
C PRO A 190 9.70 -23.01 -8.12
N VAL A 191 10.49 -21.97 -8.43
CA VAL A 191 10.63 -20.79 -7.58
C VAL A 191 9.41 -19.90 -7.69
N ARG A 192 8.81 -19.75 -8.88
CA ARG A 192 7.55 -19.03 -9.04
C ARG A 192 6.44 -19.65 -8.20
N ARG A 193 6.26 -20.97 -8.27
CA ARG A 193 5.24 -21.68 -7.47
C ARG A 193 5.47 -21.52 -5.97
N LEU A 194 6.72 -21.56 -5.51
CA LEU A 194 7.03 -21.31 -4.11
C LEU A 194 6.71 -19.85 -3.73
N ALA A 195 7.10 -18.90 -4.57
CA ALA A 195 6.92 -17.47 -4.33
C ALA A 195 5.45 -17.04 -4.31
N LEU A 196 4.58 -17.73 -5.06
CA LEU A 196 3.13 -17.53 -5.07
C LEU A 196 2.39 -18.27 -3.96
N ARG A 197 3.08 -18.95 -3.04
CA ARG A 197 2.44 -19.65 -1.92
C ARG A 197 2.91 -19.11 -0.55
N PRO A 198 2.84 -17.79 -0.33
CA PRO A 198 3.32 -17.22 0.92
C PRO A 198 2.46 -17.66 2.10
N ALA A 199 3.12 -17.88 3.24
CA ALA A 199 2.48 -17.91 4.55
C ALA A 199 2.63 -16.53 5.19
N ILE A 200 1.57 -15.72 5.15
CA ILE A 200 1.60 -14.34 5.63
C ILE A 200 1.18 -14.30 7.09
N ARG A 201 2.05 -13.75 7.94
CA ARG A 201 1.74 -13.43 9.33
C ARG A 201 2.17 -12.01 9.63
N PHE A 202 1.21 -11.11 9.74
CA PHE A 202 1.48 -9.73 10.14
C PHE A 202 1.82 -9.66 11.63
N ALA A 203 2.58 -8.62 12.02
CA ALA A 203 3.10 -8.47 13.36
C ALA A 203 2.02 -8.34 14.45
N TYR A 204 0.79 -7.98 14.07
CA TYR A 204 -0.37 -7.88 14.95
C TYR A 204 -1.15 -9.18 15.09
N MET A 205 -0.96 -10.15 14.20
CA MET A 205 -1.72 -11.40 14.23
C MET A 205 -1.33 -12.23 15.46
N PRO A 206 -2.30 -12.91 16.12
CA PRO A 206 -2.01 -13.87 17.16
C PRO A 206 -1.05 -14.97 16.66
N ARG A 207 -0.30 -15.60 17.58
CA ARG A 207 0.77 -16.55 17.20
C ARG A 207 0.28 -17.73 16.37
N ARG A 208 -0.98 -18.14 16.56
CA ARG A 208 -1.61 -19.28 15.88
C ARG A 208 -2.28 -18.89 14.56
N ASP A 209 -2.36 -17.60 14.24
CA ASP A 209 -2.95 -17.12 13.00
C ASP A 209 -1.87 -16.89 11.94
N THR A 210 -2.08 -17.49 10.78
CA THR A 210 -1.26 -17.32 9.58
C THR A 210 -2.15 -17.50 8.35
N LEU A 211 -1.97 -16.63 7.37
CA LEU A 211 -2.72 -16.65 6.12
C LEU A 211 -1.92 -17.46 5.10
N HIS A 212 -2.34 -18.71 4.87
CA HIS A 212 -1.66 -19.65 3.96
C HIS A 212 -2.23 -19.57 2.56
N PHE A 213 -1.49 -18.98 1.61
CA PHE A 213 -1.93 -18.90 0.22
C PHE A 213 -1.64 -20.20 -0.55
N ALA A 214 -2.66 -20.71 -1.23
CA ALA A 214 -2.54 -21.78 -2.21
C ALA A 214 -2.05 -21.24 -3.56
N ASP A 215 -2.49 -20.03 -3.92
CA ASP A 215 -1.99 -19.25 -5.04
C ASP A 215 -2.26 -17.75 -4.81
N PHE A 216 -1.20 -16.99 -4.50
CA PHE A 216 -1.29 -15.55 -4.32
C PHE A 216 -1.75 -14.81 -5.59
N ALA A 217 -1.73 -15.45 -6.78
CA ALA A 217 -2.32 -14.89 -8.00
C ALA A 217 -3.85 -15.02 -8.05
N ASP A 218 -4.48 -15.86 -7.22
CA ASP A 218 -5.94 -15.96 -7.10
C ASP A 218 -6.53 -14.72 -6.40
N THR A 219 -7.37 -14.00 -7.12
CA THR A 219 -8.03 -12.78 -6.63
C THR A 219 -9.05 -13.06 -5.52
N ASN A 220 -9.80 -14.15 -5.60
CA ASN A 220 -10.78 -14.51 -4.56
C ASN A 220 -10.07 -14.89 -3.27
N GLU A 221 -8.98 -15.66 -3.38
CA GLU A 221 -8.16 -16.03 -2.23
C GLU A 221 -7.54 -14.78 -1.56
N ARG A 222 -7.04 -13.82 -2.34
CA ARG A 222 -6.56 -12.53 -1.81
C ARG A 222 -7.67 -11.74 -1.13
N ILE A 223 -8.88 -11.68 -1.71
CA ILE A 223 -10.05 -11.02 -1.13
C ILE A 223 -10.39 -11.64 0.23
N GLU A 224 -10.59 -12.96 0.27
CA GLU A 224 -10.91 -13.71 1.50
C GLU A 224 -9.87 -13.45 2.59
N LYS A 225 -8.58 -13.61 2.26
CA LYS A 225 -7.49 -13.46 3.24
C LYS A 225 -7.27 -12.03 3.69
N GLY A 226 -7.50 -11.04 2.81
CA GLY A 226 -7.43 -9.63 3.19
C GLY A 226 -8.55 -9.23 4.14
N LEU A 227 -9.79 -9.69 3.88
CA LEU A 227 -10.91 -9.48 4.80
C LEU A 227 -10.67 -10.20 6.14
N ARG A 228 -10.08 -11.41 6.13
CA ARG A 228 -9.65 -12.08 7.36
C ARG A 228 -8.56 -11.29 8.10
N ALA A 229 -7.59 -10.73 7.39
CA ALA A 229 -6.55 -9.89 7.99
C ALA A 229 -7.13 -8.66 8.69
N PHE A 230 -8.16 -8.05 8.09
CA PHE A 230 -8.94 -6.96 8.68
C PHE A 230 -9.69 -7.42 9.93
N ALA A 231 -10.45 -8.51 9.85
CA ALA A 231 -11.19 -9.04 11.02
C ALA A 231 -10.27 -9.35 12.21
N LEU A 232 -9.08 -9.90 11.94
CA LEU A 232 -8.07 -10.12 12.98
C LEU A 232 -7.51 -8.81 13.55
N ALA A 233 -7.31 -7.79 12.71
CA ALA A 233 -6.85 -6.47 13.17
C ALA A 233 -7.89 -5.79 14.07
N GLU A 234 -9.16 -5.87 13.65
CA GLU A 234 -10.32 -5.37 14.40
C GLU A 234 -10.41 -6.05 15.78
N ALA A 235 -10.34 -7.38 15.83
CA ALA A 235 -10.40 -8.15 17.07
C ALA A 235 -9.23 -7.88 18.03
N VAL A 236 -8.03 -7.60 17.51
CA VAL A 236 -6.84 -7.27 18.30
C VAL A 236 -6.86 -5.81 18.80
N GLY A 237 -7.60 -4.95 18.13
CA GLY A 237 -7.70 -3.52 18.42
C GLY A 237 -6.64 -2.68 17.72
N TRP A 238 -7.08 -1.56 17.14
CA TRP A 238 -6.29 -0.73 16.24
C TRP A 238 -5.04 -0.10 16.86
N GLY A 239 -5.10 0.30 18.14
CA GLY A 239 -3.92 0.80 18.86
C GLY A 239 -2.82 -0.25 18.98
N THR A 240 -3.19 -1.52 19.19
CA THR A 240 -2.24 -2.64 19.18
C THR A 240 -1.68 -2.85 17.78
N VAL A 241 -2.55 -2.93 16.77
CA VAL A 241 -2.15 -3.11 15.36
C VAL A 241 -1.07 -2.10 14.99
N GLU A 242 -1.34 -0.82 15.26
CA GLU A 242 -0.42 0.26 14.99
C GLU A 242 0.91 0.14 15.74
N ALA A 243 0.89 -0.10 17.04
CA ALA A 243 2.11 -0.27 17.83
C ALA A 243 2.98 -1.43 17.32
N ARG A 244 2.39 -2.45 16.70
CA ARG A 244 3.12 -3.61 16.15
C ARG A 244 3.88 -3.32 14.86
N LEU A 245 3.68 -2.17 14.20
CA LEU A 245 4.54 -1.74 13.09
C LEU A 245 6.03 -1.68 13.50
N SER A 246 6.33 -1.35 14.77
CA SER A 246 7.70 -1.34 15.32
C SER A 246 8.43 -2.68 15.18
N ARG A 247 7.69 -3.81 15.20
CA ARG A 247 8.27 -5.16 15.20
C ARG A 247 8.98 -5.53 13.91
N TYR A 248 8.72 -4.81 12.81
CA TYR A 248 9.42 -5.07 11.55
C TYR A 248 10.86 -4.55 11.53
N GLY A 249 11.27 -3.73 12.52
CA GLY A 249 12.65 -3.20 12.60
C GLY A 249 13.04 -2.32 11.41
N ALA A 250 12.05 -1.81 10.67
CA ALA A 250 12.24 -1.08 9.43
C ALA A 250 11.98 0.43 9.57
N LEU A 251 11.39 0.84 10.69
CA LEU A 251 11.01 2.23 10.96
C LEU A 251 12.10 2.92 11.80
N PRO A 252 12.39 4.22 11.56
CA PRO A 252 13.35 4.99 12.35
C PRO A 252 13.02 5.00 13.85
N ALA A 253 14.04 5.19 14.69
CA ALA A 253 13.86 5.41 16.12
C ALA A 253 12.96 6.66 16.35
N GLY A 254 12.06 6.59 17.33
CA GLY A 254 11.13 7.69 17.63
C GLY A 254 9.97 7.85 16.63
N PHE A 255 9.83 6.96 15.64
CA PHE A 255 8.77 7.01 14.61
C PHE A 255 7.38 7.31 15.19
N PHE A 256 6.95 6.61 16.24
CA PHE A 256 5.61 6.80 16.81
C PHE A 256 5.46 8.06 17.68
N ALA A 257 6.53 8.45 18.38
CA ALA A 257 6.51 9.63 19.26
C ALA A 257 6.46 10.93 18.46
N ALA A 258 7.07 10.94 17.27
CA ALA A 258 7.13 12.08 16.38
C ALA A 258 6.34 11.87 15.08
N ALA A 259 5.42 10.90 15.00
CA ALA A 259 4.86 10.46 13.71
C ALA A 259 4.23 11.60 12.89
N GLY A 260 3.45 12.47 13.55
CA GLY A 260 2.84 13.63 12.89
C GLY A 260 3.88 14.63 12.38
N THR A 261 4.81 15.04 13.23
CA THR A 261 5.87 15.99 12.86
C THR A 261 6.82 15.40 11.82
N ALA A 262 7.18 14.12 11.94
CA ALA A 262 8.03 13.38 11.02
C ALA A 262 7.41 13.26 9.62
N PHE A 263 6.09 13.00 9.53
CA PHE A 263 5.40 13.01 8.25
C PHE A 263 5.46 14.39 7.59
N HIS A 264 5.09 15.46 8.30
CA HIS A 264 5.07 16.80 7.74
C HIS A 264 6.47 17.28 7.33
N ALA A 265 7.50 17.01 8.14
CA ALA A 265 8.89 17.32 7.80
C ALA A 265 9.36 16.52 6.56
N THR A 266 9.04 15.23 6.49
CA THR A 266 9.38 14.39 5.33
C THR A 266 8.68 14.88 4.07
N ARG A 267 7.37 15.17 4.15
CA ARG A 267 6.59 15.74 3.04
C ARG A 267 7.19 17.06 2.57
N ALA A 268 7.48 17.99 3.47
CA ALA A 268 8.05 19.29 3.12
C ALA A 268 9.40 19.14 2.41
N ARG A 269 10.30 18.31 2.95
CA ARG A 269 11.61 18.03 2.35
C ARG A 269 11.49 17.44 0.93
N LEU A 270 10.65 16.44 0.75
CA LEU A 270 10.52 15.74 -0.54
C LEU A 270 9.84 16.61 -1.60
N VAL A 271 8.78 17.34 -1.23
CA VAL A 271 8.11 18.26 -2.15
C VAL A 271 9.02 19.42 -2.56
N ALA A 272 9.82 19.95 -1.62
CA ALA A 272 10.79 21.01 -1.94
C ALA A 272 11.92 20.51 -2.85
N ALA A 273 12.41 19.28 -2.64
CA ALA A 273 13.43 18.68 -3.49
C ALA A 273 12.95 18.53 -4.94
N GLU A 274 11.71 18.07 -5.13
CA GLU A 274 11.08 17.94 -6.45
C GLU A 274 10.82 19.30 -7.13
N ALA A 275 10.62 20.36 -6.36
CA ALA A 275 10.48 21.73 -6.86
C ALA A 275 11.83 22.40 -7.20
N GLY A 276 12.96 21.71 -7.01
CA GLY A 276 14.30 22.27 -7.21
C GLY A 276 14.70 23.31 -6.15
N ALA A 277 14.03 23.33 -5.00
CA ALA A 277 14.11 24.40 -4.01
C ALA A 277 14.90 24.04 -2.73
N VAL A 278 15.72 22.99 -2.74
CA VAL A 278 16.55 22.64 -1.57
C VAL A 278 18.01 23.03 -1.84
N PRO A 279 18.59 23.98 -1.06
CA PRO A 279 20.02 24.20 -1.03
C PRO A 279 20.70 22.93 -0.54
N GLN A 280 21.77 22.48 -1.22
CA GLN A 280 22.58 21.40 -0.69
C GLN A 280 23.12 21.79 0.69
N PRO A 281 23.09 20.88 1.69
CA PRO A 281 23.79 21.12 2.94
C PRO A 281 25.29 21.22 2.64
N ALA A 282 25.91 22.27 3.16
CA ALA A 282 27.36 22.48 3.15
C ALA A 282 28.07 21.42 4.02
#